data_AF-A0A450UN93-F1
#
_entry.id   AF-A0A450UN93-F1
#
_cell.length_a   1.000
_cell.length_b   1.000
_cell.length_c   1.000
_cell.angle_alpha   90.00
_cell.angle_beta   90.00
_cell.angle_gamma   90.00
#
_symmetry.space_group_name_H-M   'P 1'
#
loop_
_entity.id
_entity.type
_entity.pdbx_description
1 polymer ?
#
loop_
_entity_poly.entity_id
_entity_poly.type
_entity_poly.pdbx_seq_one_letter_code
_entity_poly.pdbx_strand_id
1 'polypeptide(L)' 'MDIPISAAKEIAEKYDYDQVIIVARKVERNEYVTTYGVDKVHCDIVARLGNFLKYKVMGWRDNAAL' A
#
# COMPACT_ATOMS: atom_id res chain seq x y z
N MET A 1 -7.58 7.28 -9.53
CA MET A 1 -7.98 5.92 -9.94
C MET A 1 -7.16 5.00 -9.09
N ASP A 2 -7.85 4.18 -8.33
CA ASP A 2 -7.27 3.44 -7.24
C ASP A 2 -6.86 2.06 -7.75
N ILE A 3 -5.73 1.53 -7.28
CA ILE A 3 -5.29 0.17 -7.61
C ILE A 3 -5.94 -0.78 -6.61
N PRO A 4 -6.93 -1.60 -7.02
CA PRO A 4 -7.65 -2.44 -6.08
C PRO A 4 -6.73 -3.48 -5.43
N ILE A 5 -7.09 -3.92 -4.23
CA ILE A 5 -6.34 -4.97 -3.52
C ILE A 5 -6.26 -6.27 -4.32
N SER A 6 -7.24 -6.55 -5.20
CA SER A 6 -7.21 -7.72 -6.10
C SER A 6 -6.00 -7.71 -7.03
N ALA A 7 -5.56 -6.54 -7.51
CA ALA A 7 -4.37 -6.45 -8.35
C ALA A 7 -3.08 -6.77 -7.57
N ALA A 8 -3.01 -6.34 -6.31
CA ALA A 8 -1.89 -6.71 -5.42
C ALA A 8 -1.91 -8.20 -5.08
N LYS A 9 -3.09 -8.78 -4.87
CA LYS A 9 -3.28 -10.22 -4.66
C LYS A 9 -2.84 -11.04 -5.88
N GLU A 10 -3.23 -10.64 -7.10
CA GLU A 10 -2.81 -11.33 -8.33
C GLU A 10 -1.28 -11.37 -8.48
N ILE A 11 -0.58 -10.27 -8.14
CA ILE A 11 0.89 -10.24 -8.13
C ILE A 11 1.44 -11.19 -7.06
N ALA A 12 0.86 -11.19 -5.88
CA ALA A 12 1.27 -12.06 -4.78
C ALA A 12 1.19 -13.54 -5.17
N GLU A 13 0.05 -13.96 -5.72
CA GLU A 13 -0.20 -15.33 -6.17
C GLU A 13 0.68 -15.71 -7.37
N LYS A 14 0.89 -14.79 -8.32
CA LYS A 14 1.69 -15.04 -9.52
C LYS A 14 3.16 -15.28 -9.22
N TYR A 15 3.70 -14.62 -8.21
CA TYR A 15 5.14 -14.63 -7.90
C TYR A 15 5.48 -15.25 -6.54
N ASP A 16 4.51 -15.89 -5.89
CA ASP A 16 4.69 -16.61 -4.61
C ASP A 16 5.22 -15.73 -3.47
N TYR A 17 4.54 -14.59 -3.23
CA TYR A 17 4.84 -13.69 -2.12
C TYR A 17 3.70 -13.60 -1.11
N ASP A 18 4.04 -13.54 0.18
CA ASP A 18 3.06 -13.35 1.27
C ASP A 18 2.58 -11.89 1.43
N GLN A 19 3.33 -10.94 0.87
CA GLN A 19 3.11 -9.50 1.02
C GLN A 19 3.41 -8.76 -0.27
N VAL A 20 2.51 -7.86 -0.66
CA VAL A 20 2.71 -6.97 -1.81
C VAL A 20 2.30 -5.55 -1.43
N ILE A 21 3.17 -4.59 -1.74
CA ILE A 21 2.89 -3.17 -1.62
C ILE A 21 3.06 -2.55 -3.00
N ILE A 22 2.02 -1.89 -3.50
CA ILE A 22 2.06 -1.18 -4.78
C ILE A 22 2.05 0.31 -4.47
N VAL A 23 3.13 1.00 -4.84
CA VAL A 23 3.19 2.46 -4.82
C VAL A 23 3.11 2.95 -6.25
N ALA A 24 2.12 3.80 -6.53
CA ALA A 24 1.98 4.46 -7.82
C ALA A 24 1.94 5.96 -7.62
N ARG A 25 2.76 6.68 -8.39
CA ARG A 25 2.87 8.13 -8.33
C ARG A 25 2.68 8.73 -9.71
N LYS A 26 1.73 9.65 -9.82
CA LYS A 26 1.62 10.58 -10.93
C LYS A 26 1.97 11.97 -10.42
N VAL A 27 3.15 12.45 -10.81
CA VAL A 27 3.69 13.76 -10.41
C VAL A 27 2.62 14.84 -10.57
N GLU A 28 2.46 15.66 -9.52
CA GLU A 28 1.50 16.79 -9.43
C GLU A 28 0.01 16.45 -9.54
N ARG A 29 -0.37 15.17 -9.46
CA ARG A 29 -1.79 14.77 -9.53
C ARG A 29 -2.22 13.85 -8.40
N ASN A 30 -1.82 12.58 -8.49
CA ASN A 30 -2.39 11.52 -7.69
C ASN A 30 -1.30 10.57 -7.25
N GLU A 31 -1.37 10.19 -5.99
CA GLU A 31 -0.49 9.21 -5.38
C GLU A 31 -1.36 8.09 -4.80
N TYR A 32 -0.87 6.87 -4.84
CA TYR A 32 -1.62 5.71 -4.40
C TYR A 32 -0.70 4.68 -3.75
N VAL A 33 -1.23 4.02 -2.70
CA VAL A 33 -0.56 2.93 -2.01
C VAL A 33 -1.58 1.82 -1.73
N THR A 34 -1.45 0.69 -2.42
CA THR A 34 -2.15 -0.57 -2.09
C THR A 34 -1.26 -1.43 -1.21
N THR A 35 -1.84 -2.08 -0.21
CA THR A 35 -1.15 -3.08 0.60
C THR A 35 -1.96 -4.38 0.60
N TYR A 36 -1.29 -5.50 0.39
CA TYR A 36 -1.86 -6.84 0.47
C TYR A 36 -0.98 -7.73 1.34
N GLY A 37 -1.61 -8.52 2.20
CA GLY A 37 -0.99 -9.61 2.95
C GLY A 37 -1.86 -10.88 2.82
N VAL A 38 -1.23 -12.04 2.78
CA VAL A 38 -1.91 -13.33 2.59
C VAL A 38 -2.80 -13.73 3.77
N ASP A 39 -2.46 -13.28 4.97
CA ASP A 39 -3.23 -13.47 6.20
C ASP A 39 -3.25 -12.21 7.08
N LYS A 40 -3.83 -12.33 8.29
CA LYS A 40 -3.94 -11.21 9.24
C LYS A 40 -2.59 -10.66 9.69
N VAL A 41 -1.62 -11.54 9.99
CA VAL A 41 -0.29 -11.12 10.47
C VAL A 41 0.44 -10.37 9.36
N HIS A 42 0.37 -10.88 8.13
CA HIS A 42 0.96 -10.20 6.98
C HIS A 42 0.24 -8.87 6.68
N CYS A 43 -1.09 -8.83 6.76
CA CYS A 43 -1.89 -7.60 6.62
C CYS A 43 -1.47 -6.52 7.62
N ASP A 44 -1.30 -6.86 8.90
CA ASP A 44 -0.90 -5.92 9.95
C ASP A 44 0.48 -5.31 9.66
N ILE A 45 1.42 -6.13 9.19
CA ILE A 45 2.77 -5.66 8.82
C ILE A 45 2.71 -4.72 7.61
N VAL A 46 2.04 -5.12 6.53
CA VAL A 46 1.99 -4.28 5.32
C VAL A 46 1.18 -3.00 5.53
N ALA A 47 0.18 -2.99 6.40
CA ALA A 47 -0.54 -1.77 6.76
C ALA A 47 0.38 -0.75 7.44
N ARG A 48 1.24 -1.20 8.36
CA ARG A 48 2.26 -0.36 9.00
C ARG A 48 3.27 0.19 7.99
N LEU A 49 3.74 -0.67 7.07
CA LEU A 49 4.65 -0.26 6.00
C LEU A 49 3.98 0.76 5.05
N GLY A 50 2.74 0.50 4.63
CA GLY A 50 1.97 1.40 3.78
C GLY A 50 1.75 2.76 4.44
N ASN A 51 1.44 2.80 5.74
CA ASN A 51 1.32 4.06 6.49
C ASN A 51 2.67 4.78 6.58
N PHE A 52 3.76 4.07 6.82
CA PHE A 52 5.09 4.68 6.84
C PHE A 52 5.43 5.31 5.48
N LEU A 53 5.17 4.61 4.37
CA LEU A 53 5.36 5.14 3.03
C LEU A 53 4.50 6.39 2.80
N LYS A 54 3.19 6.33 3.08
CA LYS A 54 2.27 7.46 2.92
C LYS A 54 2.72 8.70 3.69
N TYR A 55 2.97 8.56 4.99
CA TYR A 55 3.13 9.72 5.87
C TYR A 55 4.59 10.17 6.05
N LYS A 56 5.55 9.25 6.02
CA LYS A 56 6.98 9.59 6.25
C LYS A 56 7.76 9.78 4.96
N VAL A 57 7.43 9.05 3.91
CA VAL A 57 8.16 9.13 2.63
C VAL A 57 7.44 10.04 1.64
N MET A 58 6.14 9.85 1.48
CA MET A 58 5.33 10.58 0.49
C MET A 58 4.76 11.89 1.05
N GLY A 59 4.85 12.12 2.36
CA GLY A 59 4.44 13.36 3.00
C GLY A 59 2.94 13.63 2.92
N TRP A 60 2.11 12.59 2.83
CA TRP A 60 0.67 12.75 2.93
C TRP A 60 0.33 13.43 4.25
N ARG A 61 -0.59 14.39 4.22
CA ARG A 61 -1.04 15.04 5.46
C ARG A 61 -1.78 13.99 6.28
N ASP A 62 -1.28 13.74 7.48
CA ASP A 62 -1.97 12.91 8.45
C ASP A 62 -3.14 13.72 9.01
N ASN A 63 -4.37 13.33 8.66
CA ASN A 63 -5.57 14.01 9.16
C ASN A 63 -5.84 13.72 10.65
N ALA A 64 -4.99 12.94 11.33
CA ALA A 64 -5.08 12.69 12.78
C ALA A 64 -4.61 13.87 13.66
N ALA A 65 -4.26 15.02 13.07
CA ALA A 65 -3.80 16.23 13.79
C ALA A 65 -4.73 17.45 13.60
N LEU A 66 -6.03 17.24 13.38
CA LEU A 66 -7.07 18.27 13.43
C LEU A 66 -8.24 17.84 14.33
#